data_AF-A0A8X7R7J0-F1
#
_entry.id   AF-A0A8X7R7J0-F1
#
_cell.length_a   1.000
_cell.length_b   1.000
_cell.length_c   1.000
_cell.angle_alpha   90.00
_cell.angle_beta   90.00
_cell.angle_gamma   90.00
#
_symmetry.space_group_name_H-M   'P 1'
#
loop_
_entity.id
_entity.type
_entity.pdbx_description
1 polymer ?
#
loop_
_entity_poly.entity_id
_entity_poly.type
_entity_poly.pdbx_seq_one_letter_code
_entity_poly.pdbx_strand_id
1 'polypeptide(L)'
;MWHLLGEQGTGGEKIQSPIKNLTSSCTDLLGGHLYATVDLDRARVARTMMRRHPKWFQSFHLYAAHSISKIIFTVKEDEPVSANLIGRAYLPVTEVITGQPVDRWLDLLDEHKSPIQGGSKIHIRVTFTSVTHDVNWNKGIVIPSFKGVPNAFFNQREGCKVTLYQDAHVLEDYQDITLSGGQVIYSHHRCWEDIFDAIWDAKHLIYITGWSVYTDITMIRDPKRPRQGGNLKLGELLKKKAEENVTVLMLVWDDRTSNEAFKRDGLMMTHDQETYNYFKNTKVRCVLCPRNPDNGSSLVQGFEVAAMFTHHQKTVVVDAEVEGRKLREG
;
A
#
# COMPACT_ATOMS: atom_id res chain seq x y z
N MET A 1 5.77 34.46 -27.01
CA MET A 1 5.00 35.23 -27.99
C MET A 1 5.39 34.70 -29.36
N TRP A 2 4.57 33.81 -29.94
CA TRP A 2 4.77 33.26 -31.29
C TRP A 2 3.40 33.08 -31.92
N HIS A 3 3.20 33.69 -33.08
CA HIS A 3 2.05 33.48 -33.98
C HIS A 3 2.48 32.59 -35.14
N LEU A 4 1.61 31.69 -35.57
CA LEU A 4 1.68 31.01 -36.86
C LEU A 4 0.54 31.55 -37.73
N LEU A 5 0.90 32.15 -38.86
CA LEU A 5 -0.01 32.52 -39.95
C LEU A 5 -0.24 31.28 -40.83
N GLY A 6 -1.50 30.90 -41.03
CA GLY A 6 -1.91 29.90 -42.01
C GLY A 6 -2.52 30.57 -43.23
N GLU A 7 -2.01 30.24 -44.42
CA GLU A 7 -2.60 30.60 -45.70
C GLU A 7 -3.98 29.95 -45.89
N GLN A 8 -4.91 30.72 -46.48
CA GLN A 8 -6.26 30.27 -46.82
C GLN A 8 -6.25 29.34 -48.03
N GLY A 9 -6.75 28.12 -47.85
CA GLY A 9 -7.26 27.25 -48.90
C GLY A 9 -8.73 26.96 -48.66
N THR A 10 -9.57 27.24 -49.65
CA THR A 10 -11.04 27.25 -49.60
C THR A 10 -11.67 25.84 -49.62
N GLY A 11 -12.74 25.68 -48.84
CA GLY A 11 -13.89 24.83 -49.21
C GLY A 11 -14.04 23.48 -48.51
N GLY A 12 -14.98 23.40 -47.55
CA GLY A 12 -15.53 22.15 -47.04
C GLY A 12 -16.05 22.26 -45.61
N GLU A 13 -17.31 22.66 -45.44
CA GLU A 13 -18.00 22.58 -44.14
C GLU A 13 -18.06 21.12 -43.66
N LYS A 14 -17.27 20.79 -42.64
CA LYS A 14 -17.47 19.59 -41.82
C LYS A 14 -17.95 20.03 -40.45
N ILE A 15 -19.19 19.68 -40.14
CA ILE A 15 -19.79 19.77 -38.82
C ILE A 15 -18.87 19.05 -37.83
N GLN A 16 -18.11 19.81 -37.03
CA GLN A 16 -17.33 19.27 -35.92
C GLN A 16 -18.28 18.95 -34.77
N SER A 17 -18.21 17.71 -34.28
CA SER A 17 -19.04 17.25 -33.16
C SER A 17 -18.69 18.03 -31.88
N PRO A 18 -19.69 18.38 -31.03
CA PRO A 18 -19.47 19.07 -29.74
C PRO A 18 -18.48 18.34 -28.81
N ILE A 19 -18.34 17.03 -28.99
CA ILE A 19 -17.43 16.15 -28.26
C ILE A 19 -15.95 16.49 -28.55
N LYS A 20 -15.59 16.82 -29.80
CA LYS A 20 -14.20 17.18 -30.15
C LYS A 20 -13.77 18.51 -29.51
N ASN A 21 -14.69 19.47 -29.43
CA ASN A 21 -14.41 20.76 -28.80
C ASN A 21 -14.26 20.63 -27.28
N LEU A 22 -15.07 19.78 -26.63
CA LEU A 22 -14.91 19.46 -25.21
C LEU A 22 -13.59 18.73 -24.92
N THR A 23 -13.18 17.78 -25.76
CA THR A 23 -11.90 17.07 -25.58
C THR A 23 -10.71 18.01 -25.77
N SER A 24 -10.73 18.92 -26.76
CA SER A 24 -9.64 19.89 -26.97
C SER A 24 -9.53 20.91 -25.83
N SER A 25 -10.67 21.34 -25.28
CA SER A 25 -10.73 22.26 -24.14
C SER A 25 -10.25 21.61 -22.84
N CYS A 26 -10.40 20.29 -22.69
CA CYS A 26 -9.88 19.55 -21.55
C CYS A 26 -8.37 19.25 -21.68
N THR A 27 -7.86 18.97 -22.88
CA THR A 27 -6.42 18.72 -23.11
C THR A 27 -5.58 19.97 -22.81
N ASP A 28 -6.06 21.17 -23.12
CA ASP A 28 -5.32 22.42 -22.82
C ASP A 28 -5.30 22.78 -21.32
N LEU A 29 -6.29 22.30 -20.53
CA LEU A 29 -6.39 22.58 -19.09
C LEU A 29 -5.79 21.47 -18.21
N LEU A 30 -5.90 20.21 -18.63
CA LEU A 30 -5.57 19.00 -17.86
C LEU A 30 -4.49 18.11 -18.50
N GLY A 31 -4.23 18.24 -19.81
CA GLY A 31 -3.20 17.51 -20.53
C GLY A 31 -1.78 18.04 -20.29
N GLY A 32 -0.79 17.47 -20.99
CA GLY A 32 0.60 17.92 -20.92
C GLY A 32 1.41 17.42 -19.73
N HIS A 33 0.92 16.42 -18.99
CA HIS A 33 1.67 15.80 -17.90
C HIS A 33 2.54 14.66 -18.41
N LEU A 34 3.85 14.83 -18.31
CA LEU A 34 4.83 13.85 -18.74
C LEU A 34 5.26 12.97 -17.57
N TYR A 35 5.45 11.69 -17.85
CA TYR A 35 6.11 10.76 -16.96
C TYR A 35 6.99 9.79 -17.73
N ALA A 36 7.98 9.24 -17.04
CA ALA A 36 8.80 8.17 -17.55
C ALA A 36 8.54 6.89 -16.77
N THR A 37 8.66 5.75 -17.44
CA THR A 37 8.62 4.43 -16.83
C THR A 37 9.91 3.70 -17.09
N VAL A 38 10.26 2.81 -16.14
CA VAL A 38 11.39 1.89 -16.29
C VAL A 38 10.81 0.48 -16.39
N ASP A 39 11.17 -0.20 -17.47
CA ASP A 39 10.78 -1.56 -17.76
C ASP A 39 12.03 -2.45 -17.86
N LEU A 40 11.99 -3.61 -17.21
CA LEU A 40 12.93 -4.71 -17.40
C LEU A 40 12.31 -5.65 -18.43
N ASP A 41 12.66 -5.41 -19.70
CA ASP A 41 11.98 -5.98 -20.88
C ASP A 41 10.46 -5.72 -20.84
N ARG A 42 9.65 -6.74 -20.49
CA ARG A 42 8.18 -6.61 -20.40
C ARG A 42 7.65 -6.28 -19.01
N ALA A 43 8.51 -6.27 -17.99
CA ALA A 43 8.11 -6.03 -16.60
C ALA A 43 8.29 -4.57 -16.19
N ARG A 44 7.19 -3.87 -15.91
CA ARG A 44 7.21 -2.52 -15.32
C ARG A 44 7.75 -2.57 -13.91
N VAL A 45 8.83 -1.85 -13.64
CA VAL A 45 9.46 -1.80 -12.30
C VAL A 45 9.43 -0.42 -11.65
N ALA A 46 9.27 0.65 -12.44
CA ALA A 46 9.23 2.00 -11.90
C ALA A 46 8.41 2.96 -12.75
N ARG A 47 7.92 4.03 -12.11
CA ARG A 47 7.29 5.18 -12.76
C ARG A 47 7.66 6.45 -12.01
N THR A 48 8.00 7.52 -12.73
CA THR A 48 8.19 8.84 -12.13
C THR A 48 6.87 9.47 -11.70
N MET A 49 6.95 10.52 -10.88
CA MET A 49 5.83 11.44 -10.72
C MET A 49 5.48 12.08 -12.07
N MET A 50 4.20 12.40 -12.25
CA MET A 50 3.73 13.15 -13.42
C MET A 50 4.08 14.62 -13.27
N ARG A 51 4.63 15.23 -14.33
CA ARG A 51 5.02 16.65 -14.32
C ARG A 51 4.79 17.29 -15.68
N ARG A 52 4.37 18.56 -15.70
CA ARG A 52 4.30 19.35 -16.95
C ARG A 52 5.65 19.63 -17.59
N HIS A 53 6.73 19.60 -16.80
CA HIS A 53 8.09 19.79 -17.29
C HIS A 53 8.89 18.49 -17.20
N PRO A 54 9.67 18.12 -18.24
CA PRO A 54 10.39 16.84 -18.36
C PRO A 54 11.67 16.81 -17.51
N LYS A 55 11.61 17.32 -16.28
CA LYS A 55 12.69 17.28 -15.30
C LYS A 55 12.16 16.63 -14.03
N TRP A 56 12.31 15.32 -13.91
CA TRP A 56 11.81 14.58 -12.74
C TRP A 56 12.78 14.59 -11.56
N PHE A 57 14.09 14.47 -11.83
CA PHE A 57 15.13 14.34 -10.79
C PHE A 57 14.78 13.30 -9.72
N GLN A 58 14.22 12.18 -10.16
CA GLN A 58 13.73 11.13 -9.27
C GLN A 58 14.66 9.93 -9.32
N SER A 59 15.03 9.43 -8.14
CA SER A 59 15.84 8.24 -7.96
C SER A 59 14.97 7.07 -7.54
N PHE A 60 15.39 5.86 -7.93
CA PHE A 60 14.70 4.62 -7.58
C PHE A 60 15.70 3.61 -7.06
N HIS A 61 15.28 2.83 -6.06
CA HIS A 61 15.96 1.60 -5.67
C HIS A 61 15.08 0.43 -6.13
N LEU A 62 15.52 -0.26 -7.18
CA LEU A 62 14.71 -1.27 -7.88
C LEU A 62 15.23 -2.67 -7.56
N TYR A 63 14.37 -3.51 -7.01
CA TYR A 63 14.65 -4.93 -6.82
C TYR A 63 14.44 -5.68 -8.14
N ALA A 64 15.45 -6.42 -8.58
CA ALA A 64 15.43 -7.11 -9.87
C ALA A 64 15.71 -8.62 -9.71
N ALA A 65 14.88 -9.43 -10.35
CA ALA A 65 15.05 -10.87 -10.51
C ALA A 65 14.63 -11.30 -11.93
N HIS A 66 15.14 -10.59 -12.94
CA HIS A 66 14.67 -10.70 -14.32
C HIS A 66 15.79 -11.17 -15.26
N SER A 67 15.44 -12.01 -16.24
CA SER A 67 16.30 -12.35 -17.37
C SER A 67 15.97 -11.45 -18.55
N ILE A 68 16.85 -10.48 -18.84
CA ILE A 68 16.58 -9.41 -19.81
C ILE A 68 17.83 -9.03 -20.60
N SER A 69 17.64 -8.46 -21.79
CA SER A 69 18.73 -7.94 -22.61
C SER A 69 18.88 -6.42 -22.54
N LYS A 70 17.80 -5.70 -22.17
CA LYS A 70 17.75 -4.23 -22.15
C LYS A 70 16.89 -3.72 -20.99
N ILE A 71 17.30 -2.60 -20.42
CA ILE A 71 16.47 -1.73 -19.59
C ILE A 71 15.82 -0.72 -20.53
N ILE A 72 14.50 -0.57 -20.46
CA ILE A 72 13.72 0.28 -21.36
C ILE A 72 13.16 1.45 -20.56
N PHE A 73 13.42 2.65 -21.04
CA PHE A 73 12.85 3.89 -20.49
C PHE A 73 11.77 4.38 -21.45
N THR A 74 10.52 4.39 -21.03
CA THR A 74 9.41 4.84 -21.88
C THR A 74 8.91 6.19 -21.37
N VAL A 75 8.93 7.21 -22.24
CA VAL A 75 8.34 8.53 -21.93
C VAL A 75 6.93 8.57 -22.50
N LYS A 76 5.99 9.01 -21.67
CA LYS A 76 4.57 9.09 -22.01
C LYS A 76 4.00 10.44 -21.59
N GLU A 77 3.00 10.87 -22.34
CA GLU A 77 2.11 11.94 -21.97
C GLU A 77 0.83 11.32 -21.43
N ASP A 78 0.47 11.71 -20.21
CA ASP A 78 -0.79 11.28 -19.60
C ASP A 78 -1.92 12.12 -20.16
N GLU A 79 -2.85 11.46 -20.85
CA GLU A 79 -4.09 12.06 -21.35
C GLU A 79 -5.28 11.40 -20.65
N PRO A 80 -6.38 12.14 -20.39
CA PRO A 80 -7.51 11.66 -19.58
C PRO A 80 -8.12 10.32 -20.02
N VAL A 81 -7.99 9.98 -21.31
CA VAL A 81 -8.56 8.77 -21.92
C VAL A 81 -7.52 7.65 -22.05
N SER A 82 -6.32 7.95 -22.54
CA SER A 82 -5.25 6.97 -22.71
C SER A 82 -3.90 7.65 -22.82
N ALA A 83 -2.90 7.19 -22.06
CA ALA A 83 -1.56 7.75 -22.15
C ALA A 83 -0.95 7.57 -23.55
N ASN A 84 -0.50 8.67 -24.14
CA ASN A 84 0.17 8.70 -25.44
C ASN A 84 1.66 8.38 -25.28
N LEU A 85 2.17 7.48 -26.12
CA LEU A 85 3.60 7.18 -26.17
C LEU A 85 4.35 8.32 -26.87
N ILE A 86 5.38 8.87 -26.23
CA ILE A 86 6.30 9.84 -26.85
C ILE A 86 7.49 9.10 -27.48
N GLY A 87 8.11 8.18 -26.74
CA GLY A 87 9.26 7.44 -27.23
C GLY A 87 9.87 6.51 -26.19
N ARG A 88 10.78 5.65 -26.65
CA ARG A 88 11.51 4.67 -25.84
C ARG A 88 13.01 4.84 -26.00
N ALA A 89 13.72 4.84 -24.89
CA ALA A 89 15.18 4.72 -24.86
C ALA A 89 15.58 3.34 -24.33
N TYR A 90 16.70 2.82 -24.82
CA TYR A 90 17.15 1.46 -24.53
C TYR A 90 18.58 1.46 -23.99
N LEU A 91 18.78 0.84 -22.84
CA LEU A 91 20.10 0.61 -22.25
C LEU A 91 20.39 -0.90 -22.26
N PRO A 92 21.35 -1.37 -23.08
CA PRO A 92 21.81 -2.75 -23.05
C PRO A 92 22.28 -3.18 -21.65
N VAL A 93 21.83 -4.35 -21.19
CA VAL A 93 22.19 -4.87 -19.86
C VAL A 93 23.69 -5.15 -19.77
N THR A 94 24.33 -5.52 -20.87
CA THR A 94 25.78 -5.73 -20.96
C THR A 94 26.60 -4.51 -20.51
N GLU A 95 26.03 -3.31 -20.58
CA GLU A 95 26.69 -2.07 -20.14
C GLU A 95 26.58 -1.81 -18.63
N VAL A 96 25.57 -2.37 -17.95
CA VAL A 96 25.34 -2.16 -16.51
C VAL A 96 25.68 -3.38 -15.67
N ILE A 97 25.68 -4.59 -16.25
CA ILE A 97 25.84 -5.85 -15.52
C ILE A 97 27.18 -5.97 -14.77
N THR A 98 28.20 -5.22 -15.20
CA THR A 98 29.52 -5.14 -14.56
C THR A 98 29.50 -4.39 -13.22
N GLY A 99 28.41 -3.66 -12.93
CA GLY A 99 28.27 -2.83 -11.74
C GLY A 99 28.86 -1.42 -11.86
N GLN A 100 29.48 -1.08 -13.00
CA GLN A 100 29.96 0.28 -13.24
C GLN A 100 28.79 1.25 -13.46
N PRO A 101 28.80 2.45 -12.84
CA PRO A 101 27.76 3.44 -13.07
C PRO A 101 27.73 3.89 -14.54
N VAL A 102 26.55 3.86 -15.14
CA VAL A 102 26.27 4.49 -16.44
C VAL A 102 25.57 5.82 -16.18
N ASP A 103 26.09 6.92 -16.70
CA ASP A 103 25.52 8.27 -16.58
C ASP A 103 25.60 8.97 -17.94
N ARG A 104 24.50 8.99 -18.69
CA ARG A 104 24.49 9.55 -20.05
C ARG A 104 23.10 9.89 -20.59
N TRP A 105 23.10 10.58 -21.72
CA TRP A 105 21.91 10.80 -22.55
C TRP A 105 21.69 9.61 -23.50
N LEU A 106 20.46 9.12 -23.55
CA LEU A 106 19.99 8.11 -24.52
C LEU A 106 18.98 8.75 -25.48
N ASP A 107 19.07 8.40 -26.75
CA ASP A 107 18.09 8.85 -27.76
C ASP A 107 16.72 8.22 -27.50
N LEU A 108 15.68 9.04 -27.61
CA LEU A 108 14.30 8.54 -27.63
C LEU A 108 13.96 8.10 -29.04
N LEU A 109 13.48 6.87 -29.15
CA LEU A 109 13.13 6.23 -30.41
C LEU A 109 11.62 6.03 -30.51
N ASP A 110 11.12 6.04 -31.74
CA ASP A 110 9.76 5.66 -32.09
C ASP A 110 9.55 4.14 -32.07
N GLU A 111 8.38 3.68 -32.49
CA GLU A 111 8.05 2.25 -32.55
C GLU A 111 8.86 1.47 -33.59
N HIS A 112 9.42 2.17 -34.59
CA HIS A 112 10.29 1.62 -35.62
C HIS A 112 11.78 1.67 -35.23
N LYS A 113 12.10 2.06 -33.98
CA LYS A 113 13.47 2.24 -33.46
C LYS A 113 14.26 3.33 -34.19
N SER A 114 13.57 4.30 -34.78
CA SER A 114 14.18 5.50 -35.35
C SER A 114 14.13 6.65 -34.34
N PRO A 115 15.13 7.56 -34.30
CA PRO A 115 15.09 8.72 -33.42
C PRO A 115 13.82 9.55 -33.65
N ILE A 116 13.14 9.94 -32.58
CA ILE A 116 11.93 10.76 -32.69
C ILE A 116 12.25 12.16 -33.24
N GLN A 117 11.22 12.83 -33.79
CA GLN A 117 11.34 14.17 -34.32
C GLN A 117 12.00 15.13 -33.31
N GLY A 118 12.96 15.92 -33.78
CA GLY A 118 13.73 16.85 -32.94
C GLY A 118 14.91 16.21 -32.18
N GLY A 119 15.14 14.89 -32.32
CA GLY A 119 16.31 14.24 -31.73
C GLY A 119 16.31 14.23 -30.20
N SER A 120 15.12 14.15 -29.60
CA SER A 120 14.95 14.22 -28.15
C SER A 120 15.70 13.08 -27.43
N LYS A 121 16.24 13.39 -26.25
CA LYS A 121 17.02 12.47 -25.44
C LYS A 121 16.53 12.44 -23.99
N ILE A 122 16.77 11.33 -23.30
CA ILE A 122 16.56 11.19 -21.86
C ILE A 122 17.90 10.99 -21.14
N HIS A 123 18.13 11.76 -20.09
CA HIS A 123 19.31 11.60 -19.24
C HIS A 123 19.02 10.58 -18.14
N ILE A 124 19.89 9.58 -18.01
CA ILE A 124 19.74 8.49 -17.03
C ILE A 124 21.06 8.24 -16.31
N ARG A 125 20.93 7.88 -15.03
CA ARG A 125 22.02 7.34 -14.23
C ARG A 125 21.61 5.99 -13.65
N VAL A 126 22.33 4.93 -14.00
CA VAL A 126 22.01 3.55 -13.63
C VAL A 126 23.25 2.84 -13.10
N THR A 127 23.10 2.21 -11.95
CA THR A 127 24.10 1.29 -11.37
C THR A 127 23.38 0.00 -11.03
N PHE A 128 23.92 -1.13 -11.46
CA PHE A 128 23.45 -2.45 -11.03
C PHE A 128 24.30 -2.93 -9.85
N THR A 129 23.66 -3.54 -8.86
CA THR A 129 24.34 -4.17 -7.73
C THR A 129 23.84 -5.59 -7.63
N SER A 130 24.73 -6.56 -7.89
CA SER A 130 24.41 -7.98 -7.69
C SER A 130 24.11 -8.24 -6.22
N VAL A 131 23.14 -9.12 -5.95
CA VAL A 131 22.76 -9.55 -4.59
C VAL A 131 23.96 -10.02 -3.77
N THR A 132 24.99 -10.57 -4.42
CA THR A 132 26.23 -11.01 -3.76
C THR A 132 27.05 -9.89 -3.11
N HIS A 133 26.76 -8.62 -3.44
CA HIS A 133 27.37 -7.46 -2.80
C HIS A 133 26.62 -7.03 -1.53
N ASP A 134 25.41 -7.54 -1.29
CA ASP A 134 24.72 -7.31 -0.01
C ASP A 134 25.47 -8.06 1.10
N VAL A 135 25.79 -7.34 2.18
CA VAL A 135 26.59 -7.88 3.29
C VAL A 135 25.93 -9.07 3.98
N ASN A 136 24.59 -9.20 3.90
CA ASN A 136 23.79 -10.25 4.51
C ASN A 136 23.40 -11.37 3.52
N TRP A 137 23.75 -11.24 2.23
CA TRP A 137 23.40 -12.25 1.23
C TRP A 137 23.89 -13.63 1.63
N ASN A 138 22.96 -14.59 1.70
CA ASN A 138 23.20 -15.98 2.10
C ASN A 138 23.81 -16.16 3.51
N LYS A 139 23.63 -15.20 4.42
CA LYS A 139 24.16 -15.26 5.79
C LYS A 139 23.09 -15.21 6.89
N GLY A 140 21.83 -14.98 6.52
CA GLY A 140 20.77 -14.71 7.48
C GLY A 140 20.97 -13.37 8.20
N ILE A 141 20.43 -13.26 9.42
CA ILE A 141 20.58 -12.06 10.25
C ILE A 141 21.92 -12.14 10.99
N VAL A 142 22.85 -11.23 10.68
CA VAL A 142 24.14 -11.11 11.36
C VAL A 142 24.06 -10.01 12.42
N ILE A 143 24.10 -10.39 13.69
CA ILE A 143 24.07 -9.46 14.84
C ILE A 143 25.52 -9.22 15.30
N PRO A 144 25.93 -7.99 15.68
CA PRO A 144 25.10 -6.77 15.88
C PRO A 144 25.02 -5.85 14.64
N SER A 145 25.53 -6.30 13.48
CA SER A 145 25.61 -5.46 12.28
C SER A 145 24.26 -5.22 11.59
N PHE A 146 23.25 -6.05 11.82
CA PHE A 146 21.94 -5.88 11.24
C PHE A 146 21.23 -4.63 11.77
N LYS A 147 20.84 -3.72 10.86
CA LYS A 147 20.18 -2.44 11.17
C LYS A 147 18.74 -2.36 10.66
N GLY A 148 18.16 -3.50 10.27
CA GLY A 148 16.85 -3.58 9.66
C GLY A 148 16.88 -3.51 8.15
N VAL A 149 15.71 -3.60 7.55
CA VAL A 149 15.53 -3.51 6.09
C VAL A 149 15.74 -2.05 5.65
N PRO A 150 16.65 -1.77 4.70
CA PRO A 150 16.88 -0.41 4.20
C PRO A 150 15.69 0.08 3.37
N ASN A 151 15.58 1.41 3.19
CA ASN A 151 14.53 2.06 2.37
C ASN A 151 13.08 1.78 2.83
N ALA A 152 12.88 1.38 4.09
CA ALA A 152 11.56 1.26 4.70
C ALA A 152 11.13 2.58 5.38
N PHE A 153 9.82 2.84 5.44
CA PHE A 153 9.30 4.05 6.10
C PHE A 153 9.50 4.03 7.62
N PHE A 154 9.37 2.85 8.24
CA PHE A 154 9.62 2.66 9.67
C PHE A 154 10.95 1.91 9.87
N ASN A 155 11.84 2.49 10.68
CA ASN A 155 13.11 1.87 11.05
C ASN A 155 12.91 0.75 12.07
N GLN A 156 13.88 -0.17 12.13
CA GLN A 156 13.96 -1.19 13.18
C GLN A 156 13.95 -0.57 14.58
N ARG A 157 13.28 -1.23 15.52
CA ARG A 157 13.24 -0.90 16.94
C ARG A 157 13.83 -2.04 17.76
N GLU A 158 14.50 -1.68 18.85
CA GLU A 158 15.12 -2.62 19.79
C GLU A 158 14.36 -2.62 21.11
N GLY A 159 14.55 -3.66 21.93
CA GLY A 159 13.86 -3.81 23.22
C GLY A 159 12.37 -4.15 23.09
N CYS A 160 11.92 -4.61 21.92
CA CYS A 160 10.54 -5.04 21.70
C CYS A 160 10.30 -6.44 22.28
N LYS A 161 9.06 -6.69 22.73
CA LYS A 161 8.52 -8.03 22.97
C LYS A 161 7.50 -8.34 21.89
N VAL A 162 7.64 -9.49 21.25
CA VAL A 162 6.69 -9.98 20.24
C VAL A 162 6.06 -11.25 20.77
N THR A 163 4.73 -11.26 20.86
CA THR A 163 3.94 -12.45 21.14
C THR A 163 3.49 -13.05 19.81
N LEU A 164 3.81 -14.32 19.58
CA LEU A 164 3.39 -15.04 18.39
C LEU A 164 2.07 -15.76 18.66
N TYR A 165 1.10 -15.57 17.78
CA TYR A 165 -0.20 -16.19 17.87
C TYR A 165 -0.37 -17.25 16.81
N GLN A 166 -0.63 -18.47 17.25
CA GLN A 166 -1.15 -19.54 16.41
C GLN A 166 -2.66 -19.55 16.55
N ASP A 167 -3.37 -19.35 15.45
CA ASP A 167 -4.84 -19.26 15.40
C ASP A 167 -5.42 -18.16 16.33
N ALA A 168 -6.75 -18.13 16.45
CA ALA A 168 -7.45 -17.21 17.36
C ALA A 168 -7.35 -17.68 18.83
N HIS A 169 -7.34 -19.00 19.04
CA HIS A 169 -7.31 -19.67 20.34
C HIS A 169 -6.60 -21.02 20.21
N VAL A 170 -5.95 -21.46 21.29
CA VAL A 170 -5.26 -22.74 21.37
C VAL A 170 -5.70 -23.45 22.66
N LEU A 171 -6.13 -24.71 22.54
CA LEU A 171 -6.50 -25.55 23.68
C LEU A 171 -5.27 -25.91 24.52
N GLU A 172 -5.46 -26.44 25.73
CA GLU A 172 -4.34 -26.76 26.64
C GLU A 172 -3.54 -28.01 26.23
N ASP A 173 -3.98 -28.74 25.22
CA ASP A 173 -3.43 -30.07 24.88
C ASP A 173 -2.13 -30.01 24.05
N TYR A 174 -1.56 -28.83 23.83
CA TYR A 174 -0.33 -28.69 23.05
C TYR A 174 0.89 -28.85 23.94
N GLN A 175 1.79 -29.74 23.52
CA GLN A 175 3.04 -29.96 24.23
C GLN A 175 3.93 -28.72 24.20
N ASP A 176 4.48 -28.45 25.36
CA ASP A 176 5.54 -27.48 25.60
C ASP A 176 6.79 -27.82 24.77
N ILE A 177 7.31 -26.84 24.05
CA ILE A 177 8.51 -27.01 23.21
C ILE A 177 9.71 -26.42 23.94
N THR A 178 10.69 -27.26 24.28
CA THR A 178 11.95 -26.80 24.87
C THR A 178 12.74 -25.99 23.84
N LEU A 179 12.99 -24.72 24.15
CA LEU A 179 13.79 -23.84 23.31
C LEU A 179 15.29 -24.06 23.52
N SER A 180 16.08 -23.60 22.56
CA SER A 180 17.54 -23.63 22.62
C SER A 180 18.05 -22.96 23.91
N GLY A 181 18.85 -23.68 24.69
CA GLY A 181 19.30 -23.26 26.02
C GLY A 181 18.62 -24.00 27.17
N GLY A 182 17.61 -24.83 26.91
CA GLY A 182 17.04 -25.81 27.86
C GLY A 182 16.26 -25.23 29.05
N GLN A 183 16.27 -23.90 29.22
CA GLN A 183 15.68 -23.20 30.37
C GLN A 183 14.32 -22.58 30.05
N VAL A 184 13.99 -22.38 28.78
CA VAL A 184 12.75 -21.72 28.36
C VAL A 184 11.88 -22.72 27.62
N ILE A 185 10.68 -22.90 28.15
CA ILE A 185 9.60 -23.65 27.52
C ILE A 185 8.77 -22.66 26.70
N TYR A 186 8.61 -22.92 25.41
CA TYR A 186 7.65 -22.18 24.59
C TYR A 186 6.24 -22.54 25.05
N SER A 187 5.50 -21.51 25.48
CA SER A 187 4.09 -21.61 25.84
C SER A 187 3.22 -20.98 24.76
N HIS A 188 2.13 -21.65 24.41
CA HIS A 188 1.18 -21.16 23.42
C HIS A 188 0.38 -19.98 23.98
N HIS A 189 0.46 -18.84 23.29
CA HIS A 189 -0.36 -17.67 23.56
C HIS A 189 -1.70 -17.74 22.80
N ARG A 190 -2.70 -16.99 23.28
CA ARG A 190 -4.09 -17.08 22.78
C ARG A 190 -4.56 -15.71 22.31
N CYS A 191 -4.57 -15.54 20.99
CA CYS A 191 -4.77 -14.23 20.34
C CYS A 191 -6.01 -13.49 20.84
N TRP A 192 -7.17 -14.15 20.83
CA TRP A 192 -8.43 -13.53 21.22
C TRP A 192 -8.62 -13.39 22.72
N GLU A 193 -7.95 -14.23 23.53
CA GLU A 193 -7.87 -13.98 24.98
C GLU A 193 -7.08 -12.69 25.24
N ASP A 194 -5.88 -12.58 24.65
CA ASP A 194 -5.01 -11.41 24.85
C ASP A 194 -5.63 -10.12 24.26
N ILE A 195 -6.29 -10.18 23.10
CA ILE A 195 -7.02 -9.02 22.53
C ILE A 195 -8.20 -8.63 23.43
N PHE A 196 -8.94 -9.59 23.97
CA PHE A 196 -10.02 -9.30 24.92
C PHE A 196 -9.47 -8.61 26.17
N ASP A 197 -8.44 -9.19 26.78
CA ASP A 197 -7.82 -8.66 28.00
C ASP A 197 -7.27 -7.24 27.74
N ALA A 198 -6.60 -7.01 26.60
CA ALA A 198 -6.10 -5.71 26.19
C ALA A 198 -7.20 -4.65 26.01
N ILE A 199 -8.34 -4.99 25.38
CA ILE A 199 -9.49 -4.08 25.23
C ILE A 199 -10.17 -3.84 26.58
N TRP A 200 -10.30 -4.88 27.39
CA TRP A 200 -10.94 -4.84 28.70
C TRP A 200 -10.20 -3.88 29.65
N ASP A 201 -8.87 -3.97 29.66
CA ASP A 201 -8.02 -3.23 30.58
C ASP A 201 -7.74 -1.79 30.14
N ALA A 202 -7.82 -1.48 28.84
CA ALA A 202 -7.57 -0.15 28.27
C ALA A 202 -8.30 0.98 29.03
N LYS A 203 -7.60 2.10 29.24
CA LYS A 203 -8.10 3.26 30.01
C LYS A 203 -8.17 4.54 29.18
N HIS A 204 -7.50 4.62 28.04
CA HIS A 204 -7.37 5.86 27.27
C HIS A 204 -7.80 5.73 25.82
N LEU A 205 -7.32 4.70 25.11
CA LEU A 205 -7.54 4.54 23.68
C LEU A 205 -7.71 3.08 23.27
N ILE A 206 -8.60 2.86 22.30
CA ILE A 206 -8.75 1.62 21.55
C ILE A 206 -8.91 2.00 20.08
N TYR A 207 -7.90 1.74 19.26
CA TYR A 207 -7.95 1.98 17.81
C TYR A 207 -8.00 0.65 17.07
N ILE A 208 -8.98 0.50 16.19
CA ILE A 208 -9.19 -0.72 15.40
C ILE A 208 -9.21 -0.38 13.92
N THR A 209 -8.44 -1.13 13.13
CA THR A 209 -8.62 -1.18 11.67
C THR A 209 -8.97 -2.59 11.26
N GLY A 210 -9.94 -2.75 10.37
CA GLY A 210 -10.35 -4.07 9.90
C GLY A 210 -10.88 -4.04 8.47
N TRP A 211 -10.49 -5.04 7.69
CA TRP A 211 -11.14 -5.31 6.40
C TRP A 211 -12.63 -5.62 6.58
N SER A 212 -12.96 -6.37 7.64
CA SER A 212 -14.31 -6.56 8.13
C SER A 212 -14.23 -6.69 9.65
N VAL A 213 -15.21 -6.12 10.35
CA VAL A 213 -15.40 -6.29 11.79
C VAL A 213 -16.85 -6.76 11.95
N TYR A 214 -17.08 -7.75 12.80
CA TYR A 214 -18.43 -8.22 13.08
C TYR A 214 -18.71 -8.04 14.57
N THR A 215 -19.67 -7.19 14.90
CA THR A 215 -19.94 -6.76 16.28
C THR A 215 -20.44 -7.87 17.18
N ASP A 216 -21.01 -8.92 16.59
CA ASP A 216 -21.77 -9.96 17.29
C ASP A 216 -20.95 -11.19 17.68
N ILE A 217 -19.64 -11.19 17.39
CA ILE A 217 -18.74 -12.23 17.87
C ILE A 217 -18.45 -12.06 19.36
N THR A 218 -18.32 -13.18 20.07
CA THR A 218 -17.64 -13.23 21.38
C THR A 218 -16.20 -13.67 21.16
N MET A 219 -15.25 -13.09 21.91
CA MET A 219 -13.83 -13.45 21.82
C MET A 219 -13.48 -14.64 22.71
N ILE A 220 -14.04 -14.70 23.92
CA ILE A 220 -13.82 -15.79 24.87
C ILE A 220 -14.93 -16.83 24.68
N ARG A 221 -14.56 -18.03 24.24
CA ARG A 221 -15.51 -19.11 23.91
C ARG A 221 -15.21 -20.44 24.59
N ASP A 222 -13.99 -20.60 25.10
CA ASP A 222 -13.59 -21.83 25.78
C ASP A 222 -14.20 -21.87 27.19
N PRO A 223 -15.11 -22.82 27.48
CA PRO A 223 -15.76 -22.90 28.78
C PRO A 223 -14.79 -23.25 29.92
N LYS A 224 -13.61 -23.81 29.60
CA LYS A 224 -12.58 -24.12 30.60
C LYS A 224 -11.74 -22.90 30.97
N ARG A 225 -11.81 -21.81 30.20
CA ARG A 225 -10.98 -20.62 30.36
C ARG A 225 -11.82 -19.33 30.38
N PRO A 226 -12.80 -19.22 31.30
CA PRO A 226 -13.66 -18.04 31.33
C PRO A 226 -12.87 -16.78 31.69
N ARG A 227 -13.38 -15.63 31.24
CA ARG A 227 -12.96 -14.29 31.68
C ARG A 227 -14.17 -13.55 32.22
N GLN A 228 -13.96 -12.64 33.17
CA GLN A 228 -15.00 -11.69 33.55
C GLN A 228 -15.43 -10.88 32.32
N GLY A 229 -16.72 -10.87 32.00
CA GLY A 229 -17.24 -10.21 30.80
C GLY A 229 -16.92 -10.92 29.48
N GLY A 230 -16.33 -12.12 29.50
CA GLY A 230 -15.95 -12.87 28.30
C GLY A 230 -17.12 -13.28 27.40
N ASN A 231 -18.34 -13.28 27.93
CA ASN A 231 -19.58 -13.53 27.20
C ASN A 231 -20.12 -12.30 26.45
N LEU A 232 -19.55 -11.11 26.65
CA LEU A 232 -19.94 -9.92 25.92
C LEU A 232 -19.57 -10.05 24.44
N LYS A 233 -20.48 -9.60 23.57
CA LYS A 233 -20.15 -9.42 22.16
C LYS A 233 -19.13 -8.30 22.01
N LEU A 234 -18.29 -8.35 20.98
CA LEU A 234 -17.27 -7.34 20.69
C LEU A 234 -17.88 -5.93 20.65
N GLY A 235 -19.02 -5.76 19.99
CA GLY A 235 -19.71 -4.48 19.90
C GLY A 235 -20.16 -3.93 21.26
N GLU A 236 -20.64 -4.80 22.15
CA GLU A 236 -21.08 -4.43 23.49
C GLU A 236 -19.88 -4.05 24.36
N LEU A 237 -18.78 -4.81 24.28
CA LEU A 237 -17.53 -4.51 24.96
C LEU A 237 -17.00 -3.13 24.55
N LEU A 238 -16.93 -2.84 23.26
CA LEU A 238 -16.44 -1.54 22.76
C LEU A 238 -17.34 -0.37 23.19
N LYS A 239 -18.66 -0.53 23.17
CA LYS A 239 -19.60 0.47 23.71
C LYS A 239 -19.37 0.70 25.20
N LYS A 240 -19.23 -0.37 25.99
CA LYS A 240 -18.92 -0.28 27.43
C LYS A 240 -17.64 0.52 27.68
N LYS A 241 -16.56 0.21 26.96
CA LYS A 241 -15.29 0.96 27.09
C LYS A 241 -15.44 2.44 26.72
N ALA A 242 -16.19 2.74 25.66
CA ALA A 242 -16.46 4.12 25.29
C ALA A 242 -17.32 4.88 26.34
N GLU A 243 -18.25 4.20 27.01
CA GLU A 243 -19.01 4.77 28.13
C GLU A 243 -18.15 5.02 29.37
N GLU A 244 -17.10 4.23 29.57
CA GLU A 244 -16.04 4.45 30.58
C GLU A 244 -15.06 5.58 30.19
N ASN A 245 -15.36 6.35 29.14
CA ASN A 245 -14.56 7.45 28.59
C ASN A 245 -13.24 7.02 27.92
N VAL A 246 -13.11 5.76 27.50
CA VAL A 246 -12.02 5.33 26.62
C VAL A 246 -12.30 5.81 25.20
N THR A 247 -11.29 6.36 24.52
CA THR A 247 -11.43 6.80 23.13
C THR A 247 -11.42 5.61 22.18
N VAL A 248 -12.59 5.22 21.67
CA VAL A 248 -12.72 4.09 20.74
C VAL A 248 -12.89 4.60 19.30
N LEU A 249 -11.86 4.41 18.47
CA LEU A 249 -11.85 4.81 17.05
C LEU A 249 -11.73 3.57 16.14
N MET A 250 -12.53 3.53 15.09
CA MET A 250 -12.50 2.41 14.13
C MET A 250 -12.47 2.89 12.68
N LEU A 251 -11.58 2.30 11.90
CA LEU A 251 -11.54 2.39 10.43
C LEU A 251 -11.88 1.01 9.86
N VAL A 252 -13.11 0.85 9.39
CA VAL A 252 -13.56 -0.38 8.73
C VAL A 252 -13.57 -0.12 7.23
N TRP A 253 -13.06 -1.06 6.43
CA TRP A 253 -13.08 -0.90 4.96
C TRP A 253 -14.53 -0.74 4.46
N ASP A 254 -14.74 0.26 3.60
CA ASP A 254 -16.02 0.54 2.93
C ASP A 254 -16.10 -0.29 1.63
N ASP A 255 -16.87 -1.38 1.66
CA ASP A 255 -17.20 -2.16 0.47
C ASP A 255 -18.21 -1.38 -0.36
N ARG A 256 -17.73 -0.65 -1.36
CA ARG A 256 -18.57 0.17 -2.25
C ARG A 256 -19.60 -0.63 -3.07
N THR A 257 -19.51 -1.96 -3.08
CA THR A 257 -20.50 -2.83 -3.73
C THR A 257 -21.71 -3.14 -2.82
N SER A 258 -21.66 -2.78 -1.54
CA SER A 258 -22.72 -2.98 -0.53
C SER A 258 -23.92 -2.02 -0.64
N ASN A 259 -23.92 -1.13 -1.64
CA ASN A 259 -24.98 -0.12 -1.80
C ASN A 259 -26.35 -0.79 -2.06
N GLU A 260 -27.45 -0.19 -1.57
CA GLU A 260 -28.79 -0.82 -1.39
C GLU A 260 -29.38 -1.53 -2.64
N ALA A 261 -28.87 -1.25 -3.83
CA ALA A 261 -29.27 -1.91 -5.08
C ALA A 261 -28.68 -3.33 -5.26
N PHE A 262 -27.59 -3.69 -4.56
CA PHE A 262 -26.86 -4.96 -4.75
C PHE A 262 -26.55 -5.67 -3.43
N LYS A 263 -27.59 -5.96 -2.63
CA LYS A 263 -27.55 -6.76 -1.39
C LYS A 263 -26.65 -6.20 -0.27
N ARG A 264 -27.17 -6.24 0.94
CA ARG A 264 -26.49 -5.74 2.16
C ARG A 264 -25.15 -6.42 2.48
N ASP A 265 -24.86 -7.57 1.87
CA ASP A 265 -23.62 -8.33 2.11
C ASP A 265 -22.47 -7.96 1.15
N GLY A 266 -22.70 -7.04 0.20
CA GLY A 266 -21.73 -6.72 -0.85
C GLY A 266 -21.33 -7.94 -1.67
N LEU A 267 -20.40 -7.79 -2.63
CA LEU A 267 -19.84 -8.94 -3.35
C LEU A 267 -18.88 -9.74 -2.44
N MET A 268 -18.37 -9.12 -1.38
CA MET A 268 -17.25 -9.62 -0.60
C MET A 268 -17.62 -10.12 0.80
N MET A 269 -18.92 -10.23 1.13
CA MET A 269 -19.41 -10.74 2.42
C MET A 269 -18.79 -10.02 3.64
N THR A 270 -18.74 -8.69 3.59
CA THR A 270 -18.28 -7.88 4.72
C THR A 270 -19.45 -7.39 5.58
N HIS A 271 -19.17 -7.05 6.84
CA HIS A 271 -20.16 -6.53 7.79
C HIS A 271 -19.91 -5.04 8.10
N ASP A 272 -19.33 -4.30 7.16
CA ASP A 272 -18.88 -2.92 7.32
C ASP A 272 -20.06 -1.97 7.58
N GLN A 273 -21.07 -1.98 6.71
CA GLN A 273 -22.25 -1.12 6.84
C GLN A 273 -23.09 -1.48 8.07
N GLU A 274 -23.20 -2.78 8.40
CA GLU A 274 -23.85 -3.28 9.61
C GLU A 274 -23.12 -2.79 10.87
N THR A 275 -21.79 -2.89 10.89
CA THR A 275 -20.95 -2.43 12.01
C THR A 275 -21.02 -0.92 12.19
N TYR A 276 -20.95 -0.16 11.10
CA TYR A 276 -21.13 1.29 11.14
C TYR A 276 -22.48 1.66 11.75
N ASN A 277 -23.55 1.01 11.28
CA ASN A 277 -24.90 1.24 11.78
C ASN A 277 -25.05 0.83 13.26
N TYR A 278 -24.40 -0.25 13.69
CA TYR A 278 -24.41 -0.71 15.07
C TYR A 278 -23.82 0.33 16.04
N PHE A 279 -22.76 1.04 15.63
CA PHE A 279 -22.12 2.08 16.44
C PHE A 279 -22.68 3.48 16.22
N LYS A 280 -23.56 3.67 15.24
CA LYS A 280 -24.22 4.95 14.97
C LYS A 280 -24.90 5.47 16.24
N ASN A 281 -24.69 6.74 16.55
CA ASN A 281 -25.20 7.42 17.75
C ASN A 281 -24.70 6.84 19.09
N THR A 282 -23.55 6.15 19.09
CA THR A 282 -22.86 5.74 20.33
C THR A 282 -21.56 6.53 20.51
N LYS A 283 -20.88 6.37 21.66
CA LYS A 283 -19.56 6.99 21.90
C LYS A 283 -18.42 6.35 21.10
N VAL A 284 -18.64 5.20 20.47
CA VAL A 284 -17.68 4.58 19.56
C VAL A 284 -17.69 5.31 18.22
N ARG A 285 -16.54 5.78 17.75
CA ARG A 285 -16.40 6.47 16.47
C ARG A 285 -15.99 5.48 15.38
N CYS A 286 -16.98 4.93 14.69
CA CYS A 286 -16.78 4.05 13.55
C CYS A 286 -16.86 4.83 12.23
N VAL A 287 -15.84 4.70 11.39
CA VAL A 287 -15.75 5.35 10.07
C VAL A 287 -15.57 4.28 8.99
N LEU A 288 -16.42 4.34 7.97
CA LEU A 288 -16.26 3.58 6.73
C LEU A 288 -15.14 4.21 5.90
N CYS A 289 -14.12 3.42 5.56
CA CYS A 289 -12.87 3.86 4.96
C CYS A 289 -12.71 3.25 3.57
N PRO A 290 -13.07 3.96 2.48
CA PRO A 290 -12.94 3.45 1.13
C PRO A 290 -11.50 3.51 0.64
N ARG A 291 -11.07 2.47 -0.09
CA ARG A 291 -9.79 2.49 -0.79
C ARG A 291 -9.98 3.13 -2.17
N ASN A 292 -9.49 4.35 -2.33
CA ASN A 292 -9.42 4.97 -3.65
C ASN A 292 -8.16 4.51 -4.39
N PRO A 293 -8.17 4.41 -5.72
CA PRO A 293 -6.98 4.23 -6.53
C PRO A 293 -5.97 5.35 -6.25
N ASP A 294 -4.69 5.05 -6.42
CA ASP A 294 -3.70 6.12 -6.56
C ASP A 294 -3.94 6.83 -7.90
N ASN A 295 -3.72 8.16 -7.98
CA ASN A 295 -4.05 9.07 -9.09
C ASN A 295 -3.39 8.77 -10.46
N GLY A 296 -2.85 7.58 -10.69
CA GLY A 296 -2.11 7.21 -11.88
C GLY A 296 -2.78 6.17 -12.77
N SER A 297 -4.10 6.01 -12.68
CA SER A 297 -4.90 5.13 -13.52
C SER A 297 -5.85 5.95 -14.41
N SER A 298 -6.09 5.48 -15.63
CA SER A 298 -7.15 6.02 -16.51
C SER A 298 -8.51 5.97 -15.79
N LEU A 299 -9.48 6.81 -16.16
CA LEU A 299 -10.79 6.87 -15.51
C LEU A 299 -11.46 5.48 -15.35
N VAL A 300 -11.33 4.62 -16.36
CA VAL A 300 -11.87 3.25 -16.35
C VAL A 300 -11.15 2.36 -15.35
N GLN A 301 -9.82 2.39 -15.35
CA GLN A 301 -9.01 1.61 -14.40
C GLN A 301 -9.14 2.16 -12.97
N GLY A 302 -9.41 3.46 -12.80
CA GLY A 302 -9.74 4.06 -11.51
C GLY A 302 -11.06 3.52 -10.94
N PHE A 303 -12.08 3.30 -11.78
CA PHE A 303 -13.34 2.70 -11.35
C PHE A 303 -13.16 1.23 -10.93
N GLU A 304 -12.44 0.43 -11.73
CA GLU A 304 -12.11 -0.96 -11.38
C GLU A 304 -11.29 -1.06 -10.08
N VAL A 305 -10.26 -0.24 -9.94
CA VAL A 305 -9.40 -0.24 -8.74
C VAL A 305 -10.18 0.20 -7.49
N ALA A 306 -11.09 1.17 -7.62
CA ALA A 306 -11.95 1.62 -6.52
C ALA A 306 -12.95 0.54 -6.07
N ALA A 307 -13.30 -0.40 -6.95
CA ALA A 307 -14.20 -1.51 -6.65
C ALA A 307 -13.46 -2.77 -6.19
N MET A 308 -12.17 -2.93 -6.52
CA MET A 308 -11.42 -4.18 -6.31
C MET A 308 -10.36 -4.12 -5.20
N PHE A 309 -9.84 -2.94 -4.85
CA PHE A 309 -8.82 -2.82 -3.80
C PHE A 309 -9.45 -2.46 -2.44
N THR A 310 -8.82 -2.93 -1.37
CA THR A 310 -9.40 -2.84 -0.03
C THR A 310 -8.42 -2.26 0.99
N HIS A 311 -8.94 -1.70 2.07
CA HIS A 311 -8.15 -1.50 3.29
C HIS A 311 -8.06 -2.84 4.03
N HIS A 312 -6.96 -3.58 3.78
CA HIS A 312 -6.83 -4.95 4.28
C HIS A 312 -6.12 -5.09 5.65
N GLN A 313 -5.75 -3.97 6.28
CA GLN A 313 -5.09 -3.96 7.58
C GLN A 313 -5.99 -4.57 8.67
N LYS A 314 -5.40 -5.34 9.57
CA LYS A 314 -6.05 -5.84 10.80
C LYS A 314 -5.20 -5.39 11.97
N THR A 315 -5.70 -4.47 12.77
CA THR A 315 -4.91 -3.85 13.83
C THR A 315 -5.81 -3.52 15.00
N VAL A 316 -5.31 -3.80 16.20
CA VAL A 316 -5.86 -3.34 17.48
C VAL A 316 -4.71 -2.64 18.20
N VAL A 317 -4.89 -1.36 18.55
CA VAL A 317 -3.93 -0.58 19.33
C VAL A 317 -4.63 -0.10 20.58
N VAL A 318 -4.05 -0.38 21.74
CA VAL A 318 -4.56 0.06 23.04
C VAL A 318 -3.45 0.69 23.87
N ASP A 319 -3.83 1.49 24.87
CA ASP A 319 -2.95 1.77 25.99
C ASP A 319 -2.86 0.55 26.93
N ALA A 320 -1.72 0.40 27.60
CA ALA A 320 -1.48 -0.68 28.56
C ALA A 320 -0.68 -0.15 29.75
N GLU A 321 -0.84 -0.79 30.91
CA GLU A 321 -0.01 -0.50 32.08
C GLU A 321 1.45 -0.85 31.80
N VAL A 322 2.36 0.04 32.21
CA VAL A 322 3.80 -0.22 32.11
C VAL A 322 4.22 -0.95 33.38
N GLU A 323 4.80 -2.15 33.25
CA GLU A 323 5.44 -2.83 34.38
C GLU A 323 6.44 -1.88 35.05
N GLY A 324 6.17 -1.52 36.30
CA GLY A 324 6.99 -0.56 37.04
C GLY A 324 8.44 -1.00 37.09
N ARG A 325 9.37 -0.11 36.73
CA ARG A 325 10.80 -0.31 37.01
C ARG A 325 10.94 -0.60 38.50
N LYS A 326 11.34 -1.82 38.88
CA LYS A 326 12.09 -2.00 40.12
C LYS A 326 13.34 -1.15 39.96
N LEU A 327 13.33 0.05 40.54
CA LEU A 327 14.55 0.81 40.79
C LEU A 327 15.50 -0.18 41.46
N ARG A 328 16.65 -0.45 40.82
CA ARG A 328 17.75 -1.09 41.52
C ARG A 328 18.16 -0.12 42.62
N GLU A 329 17.73 -0.40 43.84
CA GLU A 329 18.31 0.22 45.04
C GLU A 329 19.74 -0.32 45.20
N GLY A 330 20.70 0.61 45.38
CA GLY A 330 22.05 0.33 45.87
C GLY A 330 23.08 0.01 44.81
#